data_AF-A0A7Y1ULD5-F1
#
_entry.id   AF-A0A7Y1ULD5-F1
#
_cell.length_a   1.000
_cell.length_b   1.000
_cell.length_c   1.000
_cell.angle_alpha   90.00
_cell.angle_beta   90.00
_cell.angle_gamma   90.00
#
_symmetry.space_group_name_H-M   'P 1'
#
loop_
_entity.id
_entity.type
_entity.pdbx_description
1 polymer ?
#
loop_
_entity_poly.entity_id
_entity_poly.type
_entity_poly.pdbx_seq_one_letter_code
_entity_poly.pdbx_strand_id
1 'polypeptide(L)'
;MTAQTRKLVQPPKYNITANSDFIVFGEASTLVPKGAILHVPNRFRANIDRAPRSGLKIWNQFLSTNRGRLMPLEITRDQALGVAPIEKERLEAACRTGRIVVAVMHGNPTSVNLPTPQAAAGDSTTKS
;
A
#
# COMPACT_ATOMS: atom_id res chain seq x y z
N MET A 1 -16.35 9.66 50.68
CA MET A 1 -15.26 9.61 49.68
C MET A 1 -15.74 8.76 48.52
N THR A 2 -16.09 9.37 47.38
CA THR A 2 -16.69 8.66 46.24
C THR A 2 -15.61 8.40 45.19
N ALA A 3 -15.24 7.14 45.01
CA ALA A 3 -14.28 6.73 43.98
C ALA A 3 -14.92 6.90 42.58
N GLN A 4 -14.31 7.74 41.75
CA GLN A 4 -14.67 7.82 40.33
C GLN A 4 -14.00 6.67 39.58
N THR A 5 -14.80 5.74 39.08
CA THR A 5 -14.36 4.69 38.16
C THR A 5 -14.05 5.31 36.79
N ARG A 6 -12.76 5.37 36.42
CA ARG A 6 -12.34 5.71 35.05
C ARG A 6 -12.83 4.64 34.09
N LYS A 7 -13.76 5.01 33.20
CA LYS A 7 -14.18 4.17 32.07
C LYS A 7 -13.00 4.02 31.11
N LEU A 8 -12.41 2.83 31.04
CA LEU A 8 -11.39 2.53 30.03
C LEU A 8 -12.07 2.50 28.65
N VAL A 9 -11.80 3.50 27.81
CA VAL A 9 -12.19 3.45 26.40
C VAL A 9 -11.24 2.49 25.71
N GLN A 10 -11.72 1.29 25.36
CA GLN A 10 -10.94 0.40 24.53
C GLN A 10 -10.78 1.02 23.15
N PRO A 11 -9.56 1.11 22.59
CA PRO A 11 -9.40 1.54 21.21
C PRO A 11 -10.17 0.58 20.30
N PRO A 12 -10.71 1.07 19.18
CA PRO A 12 -11.42 0.22 18.23
C PRO A 12 -10.52 -0.95 17.82
N LYS A 13 -11.09 -2.17 17.78
CA LYS A 13 -10.37 -3.39 17.41
C LYS A 13 -9.71 -3.18 16.04
N TYR A 14 -8.39 -3.17 16.02
CA TYR A 14 -7.62 -3.08 14.77
C TYR A 14 -7.84 -4.35 13.95
N ASN A 15 -8.37 -4.19 12.73
CA ASN A 15 -8.64 -5.32 11.84
C ASN A 15 -7.58 -5.36 10.73
N ILE A 16 -6.70 -6.37 10.79
CA ILE A 16 -5.58 -6.52 9.86
C ILE A 16 -6.04 -6.79 8.43
N THR A 17 -7.11 -7.59 8.23
CA THR A 17 -7.62 -7.91 6.90
C THR A 17 -8.33 -6.71 6.29
N ALA A 18 -9.00 -5.88 7.10
CA ALA A 18 -9.66 -4.67 6.62
C ALA A 18 -8.67 -3.60 6.13
N ASN A 19 -7.44 -3.59 6.65
CA ASN A 19 -6.41 -2.60 6.36
C ASN A 19 -5.33 -3.10 5.41
N SER A 20 -5.54 -4.27 4.80
CA SER A 20 -4.56 -4.91 3.92
C SER A 20 -5.20 -5.37 2.63
N ASP A 21 -4.36 -5.49 1.60
CA ASP A 21 -4.66 -6.21 0.38
C ASP A 21 -3.82 -7.49 0.35
N PHE A 22 -4.33 -8.52 -0.32
CA PHE A 22 -3.62 -9.80 -0.47
C PHE A 22 -3.20 -9.99 -1.92
N ILE A 23 -1.93 -10.34 -2.12
CA ILE A 23 -1.42 -10.77 -3.43
C ILE A 23 -1.34 -12.30 -3.42
N VAL A 24 -1.96 -12.93 -4.40
CA VAL A 24 -2.17 -14.38 -4.43
C VAL A 24 -1.63 -14.97 -5.73
N PHE A 25 -0.73 -15.95 -5.63
CA PHE A 25 -0.23 -16.72 -6.76
C PHE A 25 -0.25 -18.22 -6.44
N GLY A 26 -1.15 -18.97 -7.07
CA GLY A 26 -1.36 -20.38 -6.78
C GLY A 26 -1.79 -20.59 -5.32
N GLU A 27 -1.06 -21.44 -4.60
CA GLU A 27 -1.26 -21.72 -3.17
C GLU A 27 -0.47 -20.79 -2.24
N ALA A 28 0.23 -19.78 -2.77
CA ALA A 28 0.95 -18.81 -1.97
C ALA A 28 0.19 -17.48 -1.94
N SER A 29 0.15 -16.86 -0.77
CA SER A 29 -0.35 -15.49 -0.61
C SER A 29 0.60 -14.64 0.23
N THR A 30 0.57 -13.33 0.06
CA THR A 30 1.21 -12.37 0.97
C THR A 30 0.24 -11.25 1.28
N LEU A 31 0.39 -10.68 2.47
CA LEU A 31 -0.31 -9.48 2.90
C LEU A 31 0.56 -8.25 2.59
N VAL A 32 -0.08 -7.19 2.11
CA VAL A 32 0.52 -5.85 1.99
C VAL A 32 -0.44 -4.81 2.57
N PRO A 33 0.06 -3.73 3.17
CA PRO A 33 -0.80 -2.63 3.63
C PRO A 33 -1.62 -2.05 2.49
N LYS A 34 -2.86 -1.60 2.78
CA LYS A 34 -3.65 -0.86 1.80
C LYS A 34 -2.89 0.35 1.27
N GLY A 35 -3.00 0.58 -0.03
CA GLY A 35 -2.27 1.66 -0.71
C GLY A 35 -0.79 1.38 -0.94
N ALA A 36 -0.28 0.19 -0.60
CA ALA A 36 1.07 -0.22 -0.98
C ALA A 36 1.15 -0.71 -2.44
N ILE A 37 0.04 -1.21 -3.01
CA ILE A 37 0.01 -1.61 -4.43
C ILE A 37 -0.19 -0.38 -5.30
N LEU A 38 0.82 0.00 -6.06
CA LEU A 38 0.81 1.20 -6.90
C LEU A 38 0.27 0.92 -8.31
N HIS A 39 0.50 -0.28 -8.82
CA HIS A 39 0.04 -0.67 -10.15
C HIS A 39 -0.21 -2.17 -10.24
N VAL A 40 -1.32 -2.53 -10.89
CA VAL A 40 -1.69 -3.91 -11.20
C VAL A 40 -1.97 -4.02 -12.70
N PRO A 41 -1.10 -4.69 -13.47
CA PRO A 41 -1.37 -5.01 -14.86
C PRO A 41 -2.66 -5.82 -14.98
N ASN A 42 -3.43 -5.63 -16.06
CA ASN A 42 -4.75 -6.26 -16.22
C ASN A 42 -4.73 -7.79 -16.02
N ARG A 43 -3.67 -8.46 -16.49
CA ARG A 43 -3.47 -9.92 -16.32
C ARG A 43 -3.35 -10.39 -14.87
N PHE A 44 -3.04 -9.50 -13.93
CA PHE A 44 -2.86 -9.81 -12.52
C PHE A 44 -3.97 -9.26 -11.62
N ARG A 45 -5.02 -8.65 -12.17
CA ARG A 45 -6.13 -8.13 -11.34
C ARG A 45 -6.82 -9.22 -10.53
N ALA A 46 -6.96 -10.43 -11.10
CA ALA A 46 -7.52 -11.59 -10.40
C ALA A 46 -6.62 -12.14 -9.28
N ASN A 47 -5.37 -11.66 -9.17
CA ASN A 47 -4.43 -12.05 -8.14
C ASN A 47 -4.46 -11.13 -6.92
N ILE A 48 -5.28 -10.07 -6.94
CA ILE A 48 -5.46 -9.18 -5.80
C ILE A 48 -6.79 -9.54 -5.11
N ASP A 49 -6.70 -9.96 -3.86
CA ASP A 49 -7.83 -10.44 -3.06
C ASP A 49 -7.97 -9.61 -1.76
N ARG A 50 -9.16 -9.65 -1.15
CA ARG A 50 -9.46 -9.01 0.15
C ARG A 50 -9.26 -9.96 1.33
N ALA A 51 -9.04 -11.25 1.05
CA ALA A 51 -8.81 -12.27 2.06
C ALA A 51 -7.55 -13.10 1.72
N PRO A 52 -6.84 -13.60 2.74
CA PRO A 52 -5.73 -14.53 2.49
C PRO A 52 -6.27 -15.84 1.92
N ARG A 53 -5.53 -16.42 0.98
CA ARG A 53 -5.68 -17.83 0.64
C ARG A 53 -4.78 -18.69 1.53
N SER A 54 -4.76 -19.99 1.28
CA SER A 54 -3.76 -20.87 1.88
C SER A 54 -2.33 -20.36 1.62
N GLY A 55 -1.39 -20.81 2.44
CA GLY A 55 0.04 -20.54 2.26
C GLY A 55 0.43 -19.07 2.38
N LEU A 56 -0.03 -18.38 3.43
CA LEU A 56 0.43 -17.02 3.73
C LEU A 56 1.95 -17.03 3.99
N LYS A 57 2.68 -16.27 3.20
CA LYS A 57 4.13 -16.09 3.29
C LYS A 57 4.45 -14.67 3.71
N ILE A 58 5.57 -14.51 4.41
CA ILE A 58 6.15 -13.19 4.64
C ILE A 58 6.63 -12.59 3.32
N TRP A 59 6.59 -11.27 3.21
CA TRP A 59 6.88 -10.54 1.97
C TRP A 59 8.17 -10.99 1.28
N ASN A 60 9.28 -11.10 2.01
CA ASN A 60 10.58 -11.45 1.40
C ASN A 60 10.59 -12.84 0.75
N GLN A 61 9.89 -13.82 1.35
CA GLN A 61 9.74 -15.17 0.80
C GLN A 61 8.78 -15.19 -0.40
N PHE A 62 7.72 -14.40 -0.32
CA PHE A 62 6.79 -14.25 -1.44
C PHE A 62 7.46 -13.56 -2.63
N LEU A 63 8.23 -12.49 -2.38
CA LEU A 63 8.95 -11.74 -3.38
C LEU A 63 10.02 -12.59 -4.06
N SER A 64 10.82 -13.36 -3.31
CA SER A 64 11.89 -14.19 -3.88
C SER A 64 11.37 -15.22 -4.90
N THR A 65 10.19 -15.78 -4.65
CA THR A 65 9.54 -16.76 -5.53
C THR A 65 8.73 -16.13 -6.67
N ASN A 66 8.48 -14.82 -6.62
CA ASN A 66 7.61 -14.10 -7.58
C ASN A 66 8.28 -12.89 -8.23
N ARG A 67 9.62 -12.80 -8.28
CA ARG A 67 10.37 -11.65 -8.85
C ARG A 67 10.03 -11.31 -10.31
N GLY A 68 9.60 -12.29 -11.10
CA GLY A 68 9.13 -12.07 -12.48
C GLY A 68 7.73 -11.45 -12.58
N ARG A 69 6.96 -11.46 -11.47
CA ARG A 69 5.57 -10.98 -11.39
C ARG A 69 5.43 -9.73 -10.52
N LEU A 70 6.36 -9.53 -9.59
CA LEU A 70 6.37 -8.41 -8.64
C LEU A 70 7.55 -7.48 -8.91
N MET A 71 7.33 -6.20 -8.71
CA MET A 71 8.35 -5.18 -8.74
C MET A 71 8.26 -4.34 -7.46
N PRO A 72 9.20 -4.48 -6.51
CA PRO A 72 9.31 -3.53 -5.42
C PRO A 72 9.77 -2.18 -5.99
N LEU A 73 9.07 -1.11 -5.63
CA LEU A 73 9.46 0.27 -5.91
C LEU A 73 9.81 0.94 -4.59
N GLU A 74 11.09 1.23 -4.38
CA GLU A 74 11.56 1.92 -3.19
C GLU A 74 11.01 3.35 -3.15
N ILE A 75 10.47 3.74 -1.99
CA ILE A 75 9.92 5.07 -1.73
C ILE A 75 10.59 5.71 -0.52
N THR A 76 10.55 7.03 -0.46
CA THR A 76 11.00 7.78 0.71
C THR A 76 9.90 7.85 1.77
N ARG A 77 10.28 8.21 3.01
CA ARG A 77 9.32 8.48 4.08
C ARG A 77 8.32 9.58 3.70
N ASP A 78 8.80 10.66 3.09
CA ASP A 78 7.96 11.77 2.64
C ASP A 78 6.95 11.33 1.58
N GLN A 79 7.36 10.41 0.70
CA GLN A 79 6.44 9.78 -0.26
C GLN A 79 5.39 8.90 0.42
N ALA A 80 5.79 8.08 1.39
CA ALA A 80 4.86 7.26 2.16
C ALA A 80 3.80 8.11 2.90
N LEU A 81 4.23 9.24 3.46
CA LEU A 81 3.36 10.19 4.16
C LEU A 81 2.51 11.06 3.23
N GLY A 82 2.77 11.05 1.92
CA GLY A 82 2.08 11.90 0.95
C GLY A 82 2.58 13.34 0.91
N VAL A 83 3.70 13.65 1.58
CA VAL A 83 4.35 14.97 1.59
C VAL A 83 5.01 15.25 0.24
N ALA A 84 5.61 14.23 -0.38
CA ALA A 84 6.23 14.32 -1.69
C ALA A 84 5.59 13.31 -2.66
N PRO A 85 5.33 13.67 -3.92
CA PRO A 85 4.85 12.71 -4.90
C PRO A 85 5.94 11.70 -5.28
N ILE A 86 5.52 10.53 -5.74
CA ILE A 86 6.40 9.64 -6.51
C ILE A 86 6.58 10.28 -7.89
N GLU A 87 7.83 10.42 -8.32
CA GLU A 87 8.16 10.96 -9.64
C GLU A 87 7.41 10.18 -10.73
N LYS A 88 6.69 10.90 -11.59
CA LYS A 88 5.80 10.32 -12.60
C LYS A 88 6.56 9.41 -13.56
N GLU A 89 7.69 9.86 -14.08
CA GLU A 89 8.51 9.08 -15.02
C GLU A 89 9.00 7.77 -14.39
N ARG A 90 9.45 7.83 -13.13
CA ARG A 90 9.86 6.65 -12.35
C ARG A 90 8.71 5.65 -12.17
N LEU A 91 7.53 6.14 -11.80
CA LEU A 91 6.35 5.30 -11.65
C LEU A 91 5.92 4.67 -12.97
N GLU A 92 5.88 5.45 -14.05
CA GLU A 92 5.54 4.95 -15.38
C GLU A 92 6.54 3.90 -15.87
N ALA A 93 7.84 4.12 -15.69
CA ALA A 93 8.87 3.15 -16.02
C ALA A 93 8.64 1.82 -15.26
N ALA A 94 8.28 1.89 -13.97
CA ALA A 94 7.93 0.71 -13.19
C ALA A 94 6.68 -0.02 -13.74
N CYS A 95 5.64 0.73 -14.09
CA CYS A 95 4.40 0.19 -14.66
C CYS A 95 4.64 -0.53 -16.00
N ARG A 96 5.53 -0.01 -16.85
CA ARG A 96 5.87 -0.60 -18.17
C ARG A 96 6.53 -1.97 -18.06
N THR A 97 7.03 -2.38 -16.89
CA THR A 97 7.61 -3.72 -16.70
C THR A 97 6.57 -4.85 -16.76
N GLY A 98 5.27 -4.52 -16.73
CA GLY A 98 4.19 -5.50 -16.77
C GLY A 98 4.09 -6.36 -15.51
N ARG A 99 4.68 -5.91 -14.41
CA ARG A 99 4.65 -6.55 -13.08
C ARG A 99 3.72 -5.78 -12.14
N ILE A 100 3.28 -6.43 -11.08
CA ILE A 100 2.60 -5.74 -9.97
C ILE A 100 3.64 -4.86 -9.29
N VAL A 101 3.40 -3.56 -9.24
CA VAL A 101 4.30 -2.60 -8.59
C VAL A 101 3.84 -2.40 -7.15
N VAL A 102 4.73 -2.68 -6.21
CA VAL A 102 4.47 -2.56 -4.77
C VAL A 102 5.45 -1.55 -4.18
N ALA A 103 4.91 -0.52 -3.52
CA ALA A 103 5.70 0.44 -2.77
C ALA A 103 6.37 -0.24 -1.57
N VAL A 104 7.68 -0.03 -1.44
CA VAL A 104 8.45 -0.57 -0.33
C VAL A 104 9.34 0.51 0.30
N MET A 105 9.58 0.38 1.60
CA MET A 105 10.57 1.16 2.32
C MET A 105 11.48 0.18 3.07
N HIS A 106 12.78 0.28 2.81
CA HIS A 106 13.79 -0.68 3.25
C HIS A 106 13.41 -2.12 2.89
N GLY A 107 12.86 -2.32 1.70
CA GLY A 107 12.42 -3.62 1.20
C GLY A 107 11.09 -4.16 1.78
N ASN A 108 10.41 -3.42 2.67
CA ASN A 108 9.15 -3.85 3.27
C ASN A 108 7.94 -3.10 2.67
N PRO A 109 6.82 -3.79 2.35
CA PRO A 109 5.63 -3.15 1.78
C PRO A 109 5.13 -2.03 2.68
N THR A 110 4.96 -0.85 2.10
CA THR A 110 4.62 0.37 2.84
C THR A 110 3.51 1.10 2.12
N SER A 111 2.47 1.52 2.85
CA SER A 111 1.38 2.33 2.31
C SER A 111 1.92 3.66 1.78
N VAL A 112 1.43 4.07 0.62
CA VAL A 112 1.58 5.44 0.14
C VAL A 112 0.27 6.17 0.37
N ASN A 113 0.33 7.24 1.18
CA ASN A 113 -0.79 8.14 1.32
C ASN A 113 -0.82 9.05 0.07
N LEU A 114 -1.52 8.62 -0.98
CA LEU A 114 -1.70 9.48 -2.15
C LEU A 114 -2.51 10.71 -1.73
N PRO A 115 -2.09 11.93 -2.08
CA PRO A 115 -2.91 13.11 -1.86
C PRO A 115 -4.27 12.88 -2.53
N THR A 116 -5.35 12.95 -1.76
CA THR A 116 -6.71 12.91 -2.30
C THR A 116 -6.82 14.04 -3.34
N PRO A 117 -7.31 13.81 -4.56
CA PRO A 117 -7.44 14.86 -5.61
C PRO A 117 -8.33 16.07 -5.25
N GLN A 118 -8.74 16.24 -4.00
CA GLN A 118 -9.64 17.27 -3.53
C GLN A 118 -8.93 18.26 -2.61
N ALA A 119 -7.84 18.88 -3.09
CA ALA A 119 -7.21 20.06 -2.49
C ALA A 119 -6.27 20.82 -3.46
N ALA A 120 -6.43 20.64 -4.78
CA ALA A 120 -5.67 21.37 -5.80
C ALA A 120 -6.55 22.35 -6.58
N ALA A 121 -7.56 22.93 -5.91
CA ALA A 121 -8.38 24.02 -6.43
C ALA A 121 -8.65 25.03 -5.30
N GLY A 122 -8.02 26.20 -5.39
CA GLY A 122 -8.06 27.31 -4.43
C GLY A 122 -6.67 27.51 -3.81
N ASP A 123 -5.91 28.57 -4.04
CA ASP A 123 -6.19 29.88 -4.61
C ASP A 123 -4.93 30.36 -5.36
N SER A 124 -5.08 30.72 -6.62
CA SER A 124 -4.13 31.58 -7.32
C SER A 124 -4.90 32.59 -8.16
N THR A 125 -5.41 33.63 -7.50
CA THR A 125 -5.73 34.89 -8.17
C THR A 125 -5.18 36.03 -7.32
N THR A 126 -4.02 36.54 -7.74
CA THR A 126 -3.49 37.84 -7.36
C THR A 126 -3.68 38.79 -8.54
N LYS A 127 -4.13 40.02 -8.25
CA LYS A 127 -4.20 41.24 -9.10
C LYS A 127 -5.29 41.23 -10.19
N SER A 128 -6.07 42.30 -10.38
CA SER A 128 -5.74 43.74 -10.32
C SER A 128 -6.90 44.59 -9.81
#